data_AF-A0A0W0RZX7-F1
#
_entry.id   AF-A0A0W0RZX7-F1
#
_cell.length_a   1.000
_cell.length_b   1.000
_cell.length_c   1.000
_cell.angle_alpha   90.00
_cell.angle_beta   90.00
_cell.angle_gamma   90.00
#
_symmetry.space_group_name_H-M   'P 1'
#
loop_
_entity.id
_entity.type
_entity.pdbx_description
1 polymer ?
#
loop_
_entity_poly.entity_id
_entity_poly.type
_entity_poly.pdbx_seq_one_letter_code
_entity_poly.pdbx_strand_id
1 'polypeptide(L)'
;MFAGALHINISQLAEQKIVITVLAFIGTLISTAIVGLLMYWLLDLINIQISFIYCLLFGALISPTDPIAVMSILKTLGTPKNLEMKIAGESLFNDGIGVVLFLGILEVVSSPHELSISHLLILFITEAMGGALFGLVTGYIAYKMLKSIDNYQVEILISLALVMGGYALGERIHISAPIAMVVAGLLIGNHGRQFAMSDKTRKHLDTFWELLDEILNAVLFVLIGLEVLVLTINKQYLLIGIIAIPVVLLARWISVGVPLTLMRRQLKFTPHSIKILTWGGLRGGISVALALSLGNNNRKRK
;
A
#
# COMPACT_ATOMS: atom_id res chain seq x y z
N MET A 1 -7.36 1.08 2.58
CA MET A 1 -6.70 -0.13 3.13
C MET A 1 -7.67 -1.07 3.85
N PHE A 2 -8.25 -0.70 5.00
CA PHE A 2 -9.19 -1.58 5.72
C PHE A 2 -10.37 -2.00 4.83
N ALA A 3 -11.01 -1.03 4.15
CA ALA A 3 -12.09 -1.30 3.19
C ALA A 3 -11.64 -2.29 2.10
N GLY A 4 -10.52 -2.02 1.41
CA GLY A 4 -9.95 -2.94 0.42
C GLY A 4 -9.71 -4.38 0.95
N ALA A 5 -9.23 -4.53 2.18
CA ALA A 5 -9.07 -5.82 2.84
C ALA A 5 -10.41 -6.50 3.18
N LEU A 6 -11.43 -5.73 3.55
CA LEU A 6 -12.75 -6.23 3.92
C LEU A 6 -13.42 -6.99 2.78
N HIS A 7 -13.22 -6.57 1.53
CA HIS A 7 -13.80 -7.20 0.34
C HIS A 7 -12.97 -8.36 -0.22
N ILE A 8 -11.77 -8.60 0.30
CA ILE A 8 -10.89 -9.67 -0.20
C ILE A 8 -11.26 -11.01 0.44
N ASN A 9 -11.51 -12.00 -0.42
CA ASN A 9 -11.76 -13.37 0.00
C ASN A 9 -10.44 -14.06 0.35
N ILE A 10 -10.29 -14.48 1.62
CA ILE A 10 -9.04 -15.05 2.13
C ILE A 10 -8.71 -16.43 1.54
N SER A 11 -9.72 -17.23 1.13
CA SER A 11 -9.46 -18.54 0.54
C SER A 11 -8.88 -18.41 -0.87
N GLN A 12 -9.45 -17.53 -1.68
CA GLN A 12 -8.92 -17.21 -3.02
C GLN A 12 -7.55 -16.52 -2.93
N LEU A 13 -7.35 -15.65 -1.92
CA LEU A 13 -6.05 -15.06 -1.64
C LEU A 13 -5.01 -16.14 -1.30
N ALA A 14 -5.39 -17.12 -0.47
CA ALA A 14 -4.50 -18.21 -0.05
C ALA A 14 -4.05 -19.09 -1.22
N GLU A 15 -4.89 -19.29 -2.23
CA GLU A 15 -4.52 -19.99 -3.47
C GLU A 15 -3.43 -19.26 -4.26
N GLN A 16 -3.39 -17.93 -4.19
CA GLN A 16 -2.42 -17.08 -4.92
C GLN A 16 -1.32 -16.50 -4.02
N LYS A 17 -1.24 -16.94 -2.74
CA LYS A 17 -0.39 -16.33 -1.71
C LYS A 17 1.07 -16.16 -2.12
N ILE A 18 1.65 -17.17 -2.78
CA ILE A 18 3.08 -17.12 -3.17
C ILE A 18 3.30 -15.99 -4.17
N VAL A 19 2.44 -15.87 -5.18
CA VAL A 19 2.54 -14.82 -6.20
C VAL A 19 2.33 -13.45 -5.57
N ILE A 20 1.31 -13.32 -4.72
CA ILE A 20 0.96 -12.05 -4.07
C ILE A 20 2.08 -11.60 -3.14
N THR A 21 2.58 -12.48 -2.26
CA THR A 21 3.68 -12.15 -1.34
C THR A 21 4.94 -11.77 -2.12
N VAL A 22 5.31 -12.53 -3.16
CA VAL A 22 6.48 -12.21 -3.99
C VAL A 22 6.32 -10.85 -4.66
N LEU A 23 5.18 -10.56 -5.30
CA LEU A 23 4.99 -9.28 -5.98
C LEU A 23 4.89 -8.10 -4.98
N ALA A 24 4.14 -8.26 -3.89
CA ALA A 24 3.94 -7.21 -2.91
C ALA A 24 5.20 -6.89 -2.10
N PHE A 25 6.03 -7.91 -1.80
CA PHE A 25 7.23 -7.74 -0.98
C PHE A 25 8.50 -7.63 -1.81
N ILE A 26 8.81 -8.64 -2.62
CA ILE A 26 10.03 -8.62 -3.44
C ILE A 26 9.88 -7.59 -4.56
N GLY A 27 8.71 -7.50 -5.19
CA GLY A 27 8.45 -6.51 -6.23
C GLY A 27 8.57 -5.07 -5.73
N THR A 28 8.08 -4.75 -4.53
CA THR A 28 8.23 -3.40 -3.96
C THR A 28 9.66 -3.07 -3.58
N LEU A 29 10.39 -4.01 -2.97
CA LEU A 29 11.80 -3.84 -2.64
C LEU A 29 12.65 -3.62 -3.90
N ILE A 30 12.48 -4.46 -4.92
CA ILE A 30 13.18 -4.34 -6.20
C ILE A 30 12.84 -2.99 -6.86
N SER A 31 11.55 -2.63 -6.91
CA SER A 31 11.11 -1.37 -7.51
C SER A 31 11.70 -0.16 -6.76
N THR A 32 11.65 -0.16 -5.43
CA THR A 32 12.24 0.88 -4.58
C THR A 32 13.75 1.03 -4.84
N ALA A 33 14.49 -0.08 -4.86
CA ALA A 33 15.92 -0.09 -5.09
C ALA A 33 16.28 0.38 -6.52
N ILE A 34 15.57 -0.10 -7.55
CA ILE A 34 15.82 0.29 -8.94
C ILE A 34 15.51 1.77 -9.14
N VAL A 35 14.36 2.26 -8.66
CA VAL A 35 14.02 3.68 -8.77
C VAL A 35 15.06 4.52 -8.05
N GLY A 36 15.42 4.18 -6.80
CA GLY A 36 16.41 4.92 -6.04
C GLY A 36 17.78 4.97 -6.73
N LEU A 37 18.26 3.83 -7.24
CA LEU A 37 19.55 3.72 -7.91
C LEU A 37 19.57 4.45 -9.26
N LEU A 38 18.57 4.23 -10.11
CA LEU A 38 18.50 4.89 -11.41
C LEU A 38 18.29 6.40 -11.28
N MET A 39 17.45 6.85 -10.35
CA MET A 39 17.28 8.28 -10.10
C MET A 39 18.59 8.89 -9.61
N TYR A 40 19.30 8.29 -8.65
CA TYR A 40 20.58 8.81 -8.18
C TYR A 40 21.60 8.97 -9.32
N TRP A 41 21.80 7.93 -10.14
CA TRP A 41 22.74 7.97 -11.26
C TRP A 41 22.33 8.97 -12.34
N LEU A 42 21.05 9.01 -12.72
CA LEU A 42 20.57 9.92 -13.77
C LEU A 42 20.59 11.38 -13.33
N LEU A 43 20.29 11.66 -12.05
CA LEU A 43 20.34 13.00 -11.48
C LEU A 43 21.77 13.50 -11.38
N ASP A 44 22.71 12.65 -10.95
CA ASP A 44 24.14 12.99 -10.91
C ASP A 44 24.67 13.31 -12.33
N LEU A 45 24.27 12.53 -13.33
CA LEU A 45 24.65 12.75 -14.73
C LEU A 45 24.19 14.11 -15.30
N ILE A 46 23.09 14.66 -14.80
CA ILE A 46 22.57 15.99 -15.19
C ILE A 46 22.99 17.10 -14.21
N ASN A 47 24.00 16.86 -13.37
CA ASN A 47 24.53 17.78 -12.36
C ASN A 47 23.52 18.20 -11.29
N ILE A 48 22.55 17.34 -10.97
CA ILE A 48 21.61 17.55 -9.85
C ILE A 48 22.04 16.63 -8.69
N GLN A 49 22.74 17.21 -7.73
CA GLN A 49 23.23 16.48 -6.56
C GLN A 49 22.11 16.27 -5.54
N ILE A 50 21.56 15.07 -5.53
CA ILE A 50 20.61 14.60 -4.50
C ILE A 50 21.24 13.38 -3.82
N SER A 51 21.26 13.38 -2.49
CA SER A 51 21.79 12.24 -1.74
C SER A 51 21.01 10.97 -2.06
N PHE A 52 21.73 9.86 -2.23
CA PHE A 52 21.17 8.55 -2.58
C PHE A 52 19.97 8.17 -1.71
N ILE A 53 19.99 8.52 -0.43
CA ILE A 53 18.92 8.19 0.49
C ILE A 53 17.59 8.88 0.18
N TYR A 54 17.61 10.11 -0.36
CA TYR A 54 16.39 10.79 -0.81
C TYR A 54 15.86 10.17 -2.11
N CYS A 55 16.74 9.68 -2.99
CA CYS A 55 16.34 8.91 -4.16
C CYS A 55 15.69 7.58 -3.76
N LEU A 56 16.25 6.90 -2.74
CA LEU A 56 15.67 5.67 -2.19
C LEU A 56 14.32 5.93 -1.50
N LEU A 57 14.20 7.04 -0.76
CA LEU A 57 12.94 7.50 -0.16
C LEU A 57 11.88 7.76 -1.25
N PHE A 58 12.27 8.40 -2.35
CA PHE A 58 11.40 8.57 -3.53
C PHE A 58 11.01 7.23 -4.16
N GLY A 59 11.95 6.28 -4.24
CA GLY A 59 11.64 4.91 -4.67
C GLY A 59 10.58 4.25 -3.79
N ALA A 60 10.69 4.38 -2.47
CA ALA A 60 9.78 3.76 -1.51
C ALA A 60 8.37 4.37 -1.59
N LEU A 61 8.26 5.70 -1.75
CA LEU A 61 6.95 6.35 -1.83
C LEU A 61 6.23 6.10 -3.17
N ILE A 62 6.96 5.93 -4.29
CA ILE A 62 6.36 5.73 -5.63
C ILE A 62 6.17 4.26 -6.01
N SER A 63 6.75 3.34 -5.24
CA SER A 63 6.67 1.90 -5.53
C SER A 63 5.28 1.27 -5.27
N PRO A 64 4.51 1.68 -4.25
CA PRO A 64 3.13 1.21 -4.08
C PRO A 64 2.25 1.51 -5.27
N THR A 65 1.31 0.61 -5.55
CA THR A 65 0.40 0.76 -6.69
C THR A 65 -1.03 0.54 -6.29
N ASP A 66 -1.92 1.31 -6.92
CA ASP A 66 -3.34 1.30 -6.69
C ASP A 66 -4.08 0.81 -7.95
N PRO A 67 -4.80 -0.32 -7.85
CA PRO A 67 -5.51 -0.91 -8.96
C PRO A 67 -6.94 -0.41 -9.04
N ILE A 68 -7.45 0.44 -8.14
CA ILE A 68 -8.89 0.79 -8.07
C ILE A 68 -9.44 1.19 -9.45
N ALA A 69 -8.80 2.16 -10.12
CA ALA A 69 -9.25 2.65 -11.42
C ALA A 69 -9.10 1.63 -12.56
N VAL A 70 -8.10 0.74 -12.49
CA VAL A 70 -7.88 -0.29 -13.51
C VAL A 70 -8.80 -1.49 -13.28
N MET A 71 -9.07 -1.82 -12.03
CA MET A 71 -9.88 -2.96 -11.61
C MET A 71 -11.33 -2.78 -12.03
N SER A 72 -11.88 -1.57 -11.95
CA SER A 72 -13.24 -1.29 -12.44
C SER A 72 -13.37 -1.62 -13.93
N ILE A 73 -12.39 -1.22 -14.75
CA ILE A 73 -12.34 -1.49 -16.19
C ILE A 73 -12.13 -2.99 -16.45
N LEU A 74 -11.18 -3.63 -15.75
CA LEU A 74 -10.87 -5.05 -15.93
C LEU A 74 -12.06 -5.95 -15.59
N LYS A 75 -12.86 -5.60 -14.58
CA LYS A 75 -14.10 -6.29 -14.23
C LYS A 75 -15.13 -6.20 -15.35
N THR A 76 -15.30 -5.04 -15.97
CA THR A 76 -16.21 -4.86 -17.11
C THR A 76 -15.78 -5.69 -18.33
N LEU A 77 -14.47 -5.89 -18.51
CA LEU A 77 -13.90 -6.70 -19.60
C LEU A 77 -13.93 -8.21 -19.34
N GLY A 78 -14.47 -8.68 -18.21
CA GLY A 78 -14.57 -10.11 -17.90
C GLY A 78 -13.23 -10.77 -17.59
N THR A 79 -12.31 -10.02 -16.95
CA THR A 79 -10.98 -10.51 -16.59
C THR A 79 -11.07 -11.75 -15.68
N PRO A 80 -10.18 -12.76 -15.82
CA PRO A 80 -10.20 -13.93 -14.94
C PRO A 80 -10.05 -13.53 -13.46
N LYS A 81 -10.90 -14.07 -12.58
CA LYS A 81 -10.89 -13.82 -11.12
C LYS A 81 -9.51 -14.00 -10.48
N ASN A 82 -8.70 -14.94 -10.98
CA ASN A 82 -7.34 -15.17 -10.50
C ASN A 82 -6.41 -13.98 -10.77
N LEU A 83 -6.59 -13.27 -11.88
CA LEU A 83 -5.80 -12.06 -12.17
C LEU A 83 -6.29 -10.87 -11.34
N GLU A 84 -7.60 -10.73 -11.17
CA GLU A 84 -8.18 -9.72 -10.29
C GLU A 84 -7.67 -9.88 -8.84
N MET A 85 -7.69 -11.11 -8.31
CA MET A 85 -7.19 -11.42 -6.97
C MET A 85 -5.69 -11.14 -6.84
N LYS A 86 -4.88 -11.47 -7.86
CA LYS A 86 -3.44 -11.16 -7.86
C LYS A 86 -3.19 -9.67 -7.80
N ILE A 87 -3.90 -8.89 -8.61
CA ILE A 87 -3.74 -7.43 -8.67
C ILE A 87 -4.23 -6.79 -7.36
N ALA A 88 -5.42 -7.16 -6.88
CA ALA A 88 -5.98 -6.61 -5.65
C ALA A 88 -5.14 -6.99 -4.42
N GLY A 89 -4.69 -8.24 -4.33
CA GLY A 89 -3.83 -8.69 -3.25
C GLY A 89 -2.44 -8.04 -3.29
N GLU A 90 -1.83 -7.94 -4.46
CA GLU A 90 -0.53 -7.27 -4.62
C GLU A 90 -0.58 -5.84 -4.11
N SER A 91 -1.57 -5.06 -4.55
CA SER A 91 -1.79 -3.69 -4.09
C SER A 91 -2.04 -3.60 -2.59
N LEU A 92 -2.95 -4.43 -2.05
CA LEU A 92 -3.32 -4.34 -0.63
C LEU A 92 -2.10 -4.47 0.30
N PHE A 93 -1.20 -5.41 -0.01
CA PHE A 93 0.00 -5.62 0.79
C PHE A 93 1.15 -4.68 0.40
N ASN A 94 1.29 -4.32 -0.88
CA ASN A 94 2.37 -3.44 -1.34
C ASN A 94 2.26 -2.04 -0.74
N ASP A 95 1.03 -1.56 -0.50
CA ASP A 95 0.78 -0.27 0.12
C ASP A 95 1.30 -0.26 1.57
N GLY A 96 1.00 -1.31 2.34
CA GLY A 96 1.51 -1.45 3.71
C GLY A 96 3.04 -1.56 3.76
N ILE A 97 3.62 -2.37 2.87
CA ILE A 97 5.08 -2.55 2.77
C ILE A 97 5.78 -1.26 2.36
N GLY A 98 5.21 -0.51 1.40
CA GLY A 98 5.76 0.76 0.96
C GLY A 98 5.77 1.82 2.05
N VAL A 99 4.72 1.89 2.89
CA VAL A 99 4.72 2.79 4.05
C VAL A 99 5.82 2.43 5.04
N VAL A 100 6.02 1.13 5.34
CA VAL A 100 7.11 0.69 6.24
C VAL A 100 8.47 1.02 5.65
N LEU A 101 8.69 0.77 4.36
CA LEU A 101 9.94 1.16 3.69
C LEU A 101 10.17 2.66 3.75
N PHE A 102 9.14 3.45 3.49
CA PHE A 102 9.22 4.91 3.52
C PHE A 102 9.56 5.44 4.91
N LEU A 103 8.85 4.99 5.95
CA LEU A 103 9.09 5.42 7.34
C LEU A 103 10.47 4.99 7.82
N GLY A 104 10.88 3.74 7.55
CA GLY A 104 12.22 3.25 7.90
C GLY A 104 13.34 4.03 7.22
N ILE A 105 13.20 4.37 5.93
CA ILE A 105 14.19 5.22 5.24
C ILE A 105 14.16 6.65 5.79
N LEU A 106 12.97 7.20 6.09
CA LEU A 106 12.83 8.54 6.65
C LEU A 106 13.47 8.67 8.04
N GLU A 107 13.42 7.61 8.85
CA GLU A 107 14.12 7.53 10.12
C GLU A 107 15.64 7.58 9.93
N VAL A 108 16.18 6.90 8.91
CA VAL A 108 17.61 6.97 8.56
C VAL A 108 18.02 8.38 8.15
N VAL A 109 17.19 9.05 7.35
CA VAL A 109 17.44 10.45 6.97
C VAL A 109 17.47 11.35 8.20
N SER A 110 16.65 11.06 9.21
CA SER A 110 16.51 11.87 10.43
C SER A 110 17.61 11.62 11.46
N SER A 111 18.17 10.41 11.51
CA SER A 111 19.16 9.96 12.51
C SER A 111 20.36 9.25 11.85
N PRO A 112 21.29 9.98 11.20
CA PRO A 112 22.33 9.37 10.36
C PRO A 112 23.41 8.58 11.11
N HIS A 113 23.51 8.70 12.44
CA HIS A 113 24.69 8.30 13.20
C HIS A 113 24.65 6.88 13.80
N GLU A 114 23.54 6.14 13.69
CA GLU A 114 23.39 4.85 14.41
C GLU A 114 22.88 3.66 13.57
N LEU A 115 22.67 3.83 12.27
CA LEU A 115 21.88 2.84 11.52
C LEU A 115 22.74 1.92 10.66
N SER A 116 23.03 0.74 11.20
CA SER A 116 23.51 -0.41 10.42
C SER A 116 22.38 -1.00 9.56
N ILE A 117 22.73 -1.60 8.41
CA ILE A 117 21.78 -2.34 7.55
C ILE A 117 21.03 -3.41 8.36
N SER A 118 21.70 -4.04 9.33
CA SER A 118 21.07 -5.02 10.23
C SER A 118 19.97 -4.40 11.09
N HIS A 119 20.18 -3.18 11.60
CA HIS A 119 19.18 -2.46 12.37
C HIS A 119 17.94 -2.15 11.53
N LEU A 120 18.12 -1.73 10.27
CA LEU A 120 17.00 -1.46 9.37
C LEU A 120 16.19 -2.70 9.03
N LEU A 121 16.86 -3.84 8.82
CA LEU A 121 16.18 -5.11 8.61
C LEU A 121 15.39 -5.53 9.85
N ILE A 122 15.96 -5.38 11.05
CA ILE A 122 15.29 -5.69 12.32
C ILE A 122 14.09 -4.76 12.53
N LEU A 123 14.25 -3.46 12.33
CA LEU A 123 13.17 -2.48 12.43
C LEU A 123 12.03 -2.82 11.46
N PHE A 124 12.37 -3.07 10.19
CA PHE A 124 11.40 -3.43 9.16
C PHE A 124 10.61 -4.70 9.55
N ILE A 125 11.31 -5.75 9.98
CA ILE A 125 10.67 -7.00 10.39
C ILE A 125 9.78 -6.76 11.62
N THR A 126 10.24 -5.97 12.57
CA THR A 126 9.51 -5.66 13.81
C THR A 126 8.25 -4.85 13.53
N GLU A 127 8.32 -3.84 12.66
CA GLU A 127 7.16 -3.04 12.26
C GLU A 127 6.14 -3.86 11.47
N ALA A 128 6.61 -4.67 10.52
CA ALA A 128 5.73 -5.49 9.68
C ALA A 128 5.05 -6.61 10.48
N MET A 129 5.83 -7.38 11.25
CA MET A 129 5.32 -8.47 12.07
C MET A 129 4.52 -7.95 13.27
N GLY A 130 4.98 -6.87 13.91
CA GLY A 130 4.27 -6.19 15.00
C GLY A 130 2.95 -5.61 14.52
N GLY A 131 2.92 -4.97 13.35
CA GLY A 131 1.70 -4.52 12.69
C GLY A 131 0.73 -5.66 12.43
N ALA A 132 1.22 -6.77 11.84
CA ALA A 132 0.38 -7.93 11.57
C ALA A 132 -0.19 -8.56 12.85
N LEU A 133 0.64 -8.77 13.88
CA LEU A 133 0.20 -9.33 15.16
C LEU A 133 -0.81 -8.42 15.86
N PHE A 134 -0.55 -7.11 15.90
CA PHE A 134 -1.46 -6.14 16.48
C PHE A 134 -2.80 -6.09 15.72
N GLY A 135 -2.76 -6.13 14.38
CA GLY A 135 -3.95 -6.23 13.55
C GLY A 135 -4.78 -7.48 13.83
N LEU A 136 -4.12 -8.64 14.03
CA LEU A 136 -4.80 -9.87 14.43
C LEU A 136 -5.45 -9.74 15.81
N VAL A 137 -4.73 -9.21 16.79
CA VAL A 137 -5.24 -9.06 18.17
C VAL A 137 -6.42 -8.08 18.21
N THR A 138 -6.25 -6.89 17.66
CA THR A 138 -7.30 -5.86 17.64
C THR A 138 -8.48 -6.26 16.78
N GLY A 139 -8.24 -6.87 15.61
CA GLY A 139 -9.28 -7.44 14.77
C GLY A 139 -10.05 -8.57 15.47
N TYR A 140 -9.38 -9.43 16.23
CA TYR A 140 -10.02 -10.49 17.01
C TYR A 140 -10.86 -9.94 18.19
N ILE A 141 -10.39 -8.89 18.86
CA ILE A 141 -11.16 -8.18 19.89
C ILE A 141 -12.44 -7.60 19.26
N ALA A 142 -12.31 -6.88 18.14
CA ALA A 142 -13.44 -6.33 17.41
C ALA A 142 -14.40 -7.43 16.95
N TYR A 143 -13.90 -8.55 16.44
CA TYR A 143 -14.70 -9.73 16.10
C TYR A 143 -15.54 -10.23 17.28
N LYS A 144 -14.95 -10.36 18.47
CA LYS A 144 -15.69 -10.78 19.67
C LYS A 144 -16.79 -9.78 20.04
N MET A 145 -16.51 -8.48 19.94
CA MET A 145 -17.49 -7.43 20.22
C MET A 145 -18.64 -7.49 19.20
N LEU A 146 -18.33 -7.61 17.91
CA LEU A 146 -19.32 -7.76 16.84
C LEU A 146 -20.22 -8.97 17.07
N LYS A 147 -19.65 -10.12 17.45
CA LYS A 147 -20.41 -11.34 17.73
C LYS A 147 -21.39 -11.20 18.91
N SER A 148 -21.13 -10.29 19.83
CA SER A 148 -21.97 -10.09 21.02
C SER A 148 -23.16 -9.15 20.80
N ILE A 149 -23.26 -8.52 19.62
CA ILE A 149 -24.20 -7.43 19.34
C ILE A 149 -24.93 -7.74 18.02
N ASP A 150 -26.24 -7.55 17.97
CA ASP A 150 -27.03 -7.65 16.73
C ASP A 150 -27.69 -6.30 16.43
N ASN A 151 -26.84 -5.33 16.04
CA ASN A 151 -27.26 -3.97 15.75
C ASN A 151 -26.25 -3.34 14.77
N TYR A 152 -26.70 -3.16 13.52
CA TYR A 152 -25.82 -2.71 12.45
C TYR A 152 -25.16 -1.34 12.72
N GLN A 153 -25.82 -0.43 13.42
CA GLN A 153 -25.23 0.88 13.74
C GLN A 153 -24.03 0.71 14.69
N VAL A 154 -24.20 -0.08 15.74
CA VAL A 154 -23.12 -0.34 16.72
C VAL A 154 -21.99 -1.12 16.07
N GLU A 155 -22.29 -2.09 15.21
CA GLU A 155 -21.29 -2.86 14.48
C GLU A 155 -20.44 -1.97 13.54
N ILE A 156 -21.08 -1.02 12.83
CA ILE A 156 -20.38 -0.01 12.03
C ILE A 156 -19.47 0.84 12.91
N LEU A 157 -19.97 1.34 14.06
CA LEU A 157 -19.18 2.13 14.99
C LEU A 157 -17.98 1.35 15.56
N ILE A 158 -18.12 0.05 15.84
CA ILE A 158 -17.00 -0.81 16.25
C ILE A 158 -15.96 -0.89 15.14
N SER A 159 -16.38 -1.07 13.88
CA SER A 159 -15.45 -1.12 12.75
C SER A 159 -14.71 0.21 12.56
N LEU A 160 -15.38 1.36 12.72
CA LEU A 160 -14.76 2.68 12.71
C LEU A 160 -13.78 2.86 13.86
N ALA A 161 -14.17 2.47 15.08
CA ALA A 161 -13.32 2.55 16.27
C ALA A 161 -12.07 1.68 16.12
N LEU A 162 -12.19 0.50 15.52
CA LEU A 162 -11.06 -0.36 15.20
C LEU A 162 -10.12 0.33 14.21
N VAL A 163 -10.65 0.92 13.14
CA VAL A 163 -9.82 1.57 12.13
C VAL A 163 -9.14 2.82 12.68
N MET A 164 -9.91 3.77 13.22
CA MET A 164 -9.35 5.03 13.70
C MET A 164 -8.52 4.84 14.99
N GLY A 165 -9.07 4.11 15.96
CA GLY A 165 -8.42 3.86 17.24
C GLY A 165 -7.25 2.88 17.12
N GLY A 166 -7.42 1.79 16.38
CA GLY A 166 -6.34 0.84 16.13
C GLY A 166 -5.19 1.46 15.34
N TYR A 167 -5.48 2.29 14.33
CA TYR A 167 -4.44 3.01 13.59
C TYR A 167 -3.66 3.98 14.49
N ALA A 168 -4.36 4.83 15.26
CA ALA A 168 -3.72 5.79 16.16
C ALA A 168 -2.91 5.11 17.28
N LEU A 169 -3.38 3.98 17.80
CA LEU A 169 -2.62 3.18 18.77
C LEU A 169 -1.39 2.55 18.14
N GLY A 170 -1.51 2.02 16.92
CA GLY A 170 -0.40 1.44 16.16
C GLY A 170 0.74 2.44 15.95
N GLU A 171 0.41 3.68 15.57
CA GLU A 171 1.41 4.74 15.44
C GLU A 171 2.12 5.06 16.77
N ARG A 172 1.39 5.06 17.90
CA ARG A 172 1.98 5.35 19.22
C ARG A 172 2.92 4.26 19.73
N ILE A 173 2.70 3.00 19.35
CA ILE A 173 3.55 1.88 19.75
C ILE A 173 4.59 1.52 18.69
N HIS A 174 4.81 2.41 17.70
CA HIS A 174 5.83 2.27 16.66
C HIS A 174 5.74 0.95 15.87
N ILE A 175 4.52 0.58 15.47
CA ILE A 175 4.30 -0.54 14.55
C ILE A 175 3.61 -0.05 13.28
N SER A 176 3.61 -0.88 12.24
CA SER A 176 2.92 -0.54 10.99
C SER A 176 1.40 -0.57 11.17
N ALA A 177 0.82 0.59 11.48
CA ALA A 177 -0.62 0.82 11.52
C ALA A 177 -1.32 0.45 10.19
N PRO A 178 -0.78 0.78 8.99
CA PRO A 178 -1.29 0.31 7.71
C PRO A 178 -1.45 -1.21 7.63
N ILE A 179 -0.39 -1.98 7.95
CA ILE A 179 -0.41 -3.44 7.91
C ILE A 179 -1.40 -3.98 8.95
N ALA A 180 -1.46 -3.38 10.14
CA ALA A 180 -2.43 -3.75 11.15
C ALA A 180 -3.88 -3.64 10.63
N MET A 181 -4.21 -2.54 9.94
CA MET A 181 -5.55 -2.32 9.40
C MET A 181 -5.88 -3.26 8.25
N VAL A 182 -4.91 -3.63 7.42
CA VAL A 182 -5.06 -4.66 6.39
C VAL A 182 -5.40 -6.01 7.03
N VAL A 183 -4.64 -6.43 8.05
CA VAL A 183 -4.83 -7.72 8.70
C VAL A 183 -6.15 -7.77 9.49
N ALA A 184 -6.50 -6.69 10.18
CA ALA A 184 -7.78 -6.55 10.86
C ALA A 184 -8.97 -6.60 9.86
N GLY A 185 -8.83 -5.93 8.71
CA GLY A 185 -9.82 -5.95 7.64
C GLY A 185 -10.02 -7.32 7.03
N LEU A 186 -8.93 -8.07 6.77
CA LEU A 186 -9.01 -9.45 6.26
C LEU A 186 -9.71 -10.38 7.26
N LEU A 187 -9.44 -10.22 8.56
CA LEU A 187 -10.08 -11.01 9.61
C LEU A 187 -11.59 -10.74 9.67
N ILE A 188 -12.00 -9.46 9.71
CA ILE A 188 -13.41 -9.07 9.80
C ILE A 188 -14.15 -9.40 8.51
N GLY A 189 -13.56 -9.11 7.34
CA GLY A 189 -14.16 -9.36 6.02
C GLY A 189 -14.41 -10.84 5.72
N ASN A 190 -13.73 -11.75 6.42
CA ASN A 190 -13.88 -13.19 6.24
C ASN A 190 -14.51 -13.87 7.45
N HIS A 191 -13.75 -14.05 8.53
CA HIS A 191 -14.23 -14.74 9.73
C HIS A 191 -15.32 -13.95 10.46
N GLY A 192 -15.19 -12.61 10.51
CA GLY A 192 -16.21 -11.74 11.10
C GLY A 192 -17.53 -11.81 10.35
N ARG A 193 -17.49 -11.67 9.02
CA ARG A 193 -18.68 -11.85 8.20
C ARG A 193 -19.30 -13.21 8.44
N GLN A 194 -18.55 -14.31 8.33
CA GLN A 194 -19.09 -15.67 8.38
C GLN A 194 -19.73 -16.03 9.74
N PHE A 195 -19.14 -15.61 10.86
CA PHE A 195 -19.50 -16.13 12.19
C PHE A 195 -20.02 -15.10 13.20
N ALA A 196 -20.02 -13.80 12.86
CA ALA A 196 -20.41 -12.74 13.79
C ALA A 196 -21.49 -11.78 13.27
N MET A 197 -21.79 -11.76 11.98
CA MET A 197 -22.71 -10.77 11.39
C MET A 197 -23.95 -11.40 10.74
N SER A 198 -25.09 -10.74 10.91
CA SER A 198 -26.31 -11.02 10.14
C SER A 198 -26.18 -10.52 8.70
N ASP A 199 -27.00 -11.03 7.77
CA ASP A 199 -26.96 -10.59 6.37
C ASP A 199 -27.30 -9.10 6.20
N LYS A 200 -28.17 -8.57 7.09
CA LYS A 200 -28.49 -7.15 7.13
C LYS A 200 -27.27 -6.32 7.53
N THR A 201 -26.54 -6.71 8.58
CA THR A 201 -25.34 -5.98 8.97
C THR A 201 -24.26 -6.06 7.91
N ARG A 202 -24.01 -7.24 7.32
CA ARG A 202 -23.03 -7.37 6.22
C ARG A 202 -23.29 -6.37 5.09
N LYS A 203 -24.55 -6.27 4.64
CA LYS A 203 -24.92 -5.32 3.58
C LYS A 203 -24.68 -3.86 3.99
N HIS A 204 -25.08 -3.46 5.20
CA HIS A 204 -24.87 -2.08 5.66
C HIS A 204 -23.40 -1.73 5.88
N LEU A 205 -22.63 -2.66 6.44
CA LEU A 205 -21.19 -2.51 6.63
C LEU A 205 -20.47 -2.34 5.29
N ASP A 206 -20.82 -3.18 4.30
CA ASP A 206 -20.22 -3.14 2.97
C ASP A 206 -20.55 -1.83 2.26
N THR A 207 -21.82 -1.45 2.19
CA THR A 207 -22.22 -0.16 1.61
C THR A 207 -21.57 1.02 2.33
N PHE A 208 -21.46 0.97 3.66
CA PHE A 208 -20.82 2.03 4.42
C PHE A 208 -19.33 2.18 4.08
N TRP A 209 -18.58 1.09 4.07
CA TRP A 209 -17.14 1.11 3.77
C TRP A 209 -16.86 1.39 2.29
N GLU A 210 -17.71 0.94 1.36
CA GLU A 210 -17.64 1.30 -0.06
C GLU A 210 -17.80 2.81 -0.25
N LEU A 211 -18.86 3.40 0.32
CA LEU A 211 -19.08 4.85 0.25
C LEU A 211 -17.95 5.64 0.91
N LEU A 212 -17.44 5.19 2.06
CA LEU A 212 -16.31 5.85 2.72
C LEU A 212 -15.04 5.79 1.87
N ASP A 213 -14.73 4.64 1.27
CA ASP A 213 -13.56 4.47 0.40
C ASP A 213 -13.67 5.37 -0.84
N GLU A 214 -14.84 5.43 -1.47
CA GLU A 214 -15.12 6.34 -2.60
C GLU A 214 -14.96 7.82 -2.21
N ILE A 215 -15.54 8.23 -1.08
CA ILE A 215 -15.45 9.61 -0.58
C ILE A 215 -13.99 9.98 -0.26
N LEU A 216 -13.26 9.12 0.44
CA LEU A 216 -11.86 9.38 0.79
C LEU A 216 -10.96 9.44 -0.44
N ASN A 217 -11.19 8.58 -1.43
CA ASN A 217 -10.49 8.64 -2.72
C ASN A 217 -10.81 9.92 -3.49
N ALA A 218 -12.09 10.35 -3.53
CA ALA A 218 -12.48 11.61 -4.16
C ALA A 218 -11.82 12.82 -3.48
N VAL A 219 -11.82 12.86 -2.14
CA VAL A 219 -11.13 13.91 -1.36
C VAL A 219 -9.64 13.90 -1.66
N LEU A 220 -9.02 12.72 -1.71
CA LEU A 220 -7.61 12.58 -2.02
C LEU A 220 -7.27 13.12 -3.42
N PHE A 221 -8.06 12.84 -4.45
CA PHE A 221 -7.85 13.41 -5.78
C PHE A 221 -8.04 14.93 -5.83
N VAL A 222 -9.00 15.47 -5.06
CA VAL A 222 -9.18 16.91 -4.91
C VAL A 222 -7.96 17.54 -4.23
N LEU A 223 -7.41 16.93 -3.17
CA LEU A 223 -6.20 17.39 -2.51
C LEU A 223 -4.99 17.37 -3.44
N ILE A 224 -4.84 16.33 -4.26
CA ILE A 224 -3.81 16.27 -5.31
C ILE A 224 -3.98 17.44 -6.28
N GLY A 225 -5.20 17.68 -6.75
CA GLY A 225 -5.51 18.78 -7.66
C GLY A 225 -5.20 20.16 -7.06
N LEU A 226 -5.50 20.34 -5.76
CA LEU A 226 -5.17 21.56 -5.03
C LEU A 226 -3.65 21.75 -4.89
N GLU A 227 -2.91 20.69 -4.58
CA GLU A 227 -1.45 20.74 -4.44
C GLU A 227 -0.79 21.17 -5.75
N VAL A 228 -1.30 20.69 -6.90
CA VAL A 228 -0.82 21.08 -8.23
C VAL A 228 -0.91 22.59 -8.47
N LEU A 229 -1.89 23.29 -7.90
CA LEU A 229 -2.03 24.74 -8.05
C LEU A 229 -0.96 25.54 -7.29
N VAL A 230 -0.40 24.97 -6.23
CA VAL A 230 0.62 25.61 -5.39
C VAL A 230 2.03 25.15 -5.78
N LEU A 231 2.15 24.15 -6.66
CA LEU A 231 3.44 23.70 -7.20
C LEU A 231 4.15 24.84 -7.92
N THR A 232 5.34 25.16 -7.44
CA THR A 232 6.25 26.04 -8.17
C THR A 232 6.76 25.31 -9.41
N ILE A 233 6.29 25.72 -10.59
CA ILE A 233 6.74 25.15 -11.87
C ILE A 233 8.19 25.62 -12.11
N ASN A 234 9.15 24.82 -11.66
CA ASN A 234 10.56 25.00 -11.96
C ASN A 234 10.94 24.04 -13.10
N LYS A 235 11.69 24.54 -14.09
CA LYS A 235 12.23 23.74 -15.21
C LYS A 235 12.99 22.51 -14.70
N GLN A 236 13.71 22.63 -13.59
CA GLN A 236 14.45 21.54 -12.98
C GLN A 236 13.51 20.44 -12.45
N TYR A 237 12.44 20.81 -11.73
CA TYR A 237 11.46 19.84 -11.23
C TYR A 237 10.69 19.16 -12.38
N LEU A 238 10.38 19.90 -13.44
CA LEU A 238 9.75 19.33 -14.64
C LEU A 238 10.67 18.31 -15.32
N LEU A 239 11.97 18.63 -15.46
CA LEU A 239 12.96 17.72 -16.02
C LEU A 239 13.08 16.43 -15.19
N ILE A 240 13.18 16.56 -13.86
CA ILE A 240 13.22 15.42 -12.94
C ILE A 240 11.96 14.56 -13.08
N GLY A 241 10.78 15.18 -13.15
CA GLY A 241 9.50 14.48 -13.34
C GLY A 241 9.45 13.71 -14.67
N ILE A 242 9.91 14.33 -15.77
CA ILE A 242 9.96 13.68 -17.09
C ILE A 242 10.91 12.47 -17.08
N ILE A 243 12.04 12.57 -16.38
CA ILE A 243 13.01 11.46 -16.23
C ILE A 243 12.45 10.36 -15.32
N ALA A 244 11.72 10.72 -14.28
CA ALA A 244 11.15 9.77 -13.33
C ALA A 244 10.11 8.84 -13.99
N ILE A 245 9.32 9.31 -14.96
CA ILE A 245 8.29 8.51 -15.64
C ILE A 245 8.87 7.22 -16.27
N PRO A 246 9.84 7.27 -17.20
CA PRO A 246 10.42 6.07 -17.80
C PRO A 246 11.18 5.21 -16.78
N VAL A 247 11.85 5.83 -15.80
CA VAL A 247 12.55 5.10 -14.73
C VAL A 247 11.58 4.26 -13.92
N VAL A 248 10.47 4.84 -13.47
CA VAL A 248 9.45 4.17 -12.65
C VAL A 248 8.70 3.12 -13.47
N LEU A 249 8.45 3.34 -14.76
CA LEU A 249 7.87 2.33 -15.65
C LEU A 249 8.82 1.14 -15.88
N LEU A 250 10.10 1.40 -16.10
CA LEU A 250 11.13 0.38 -16.25
C LEU A 250 11.31 -0.41 -14.95
N ALA A 251 11.38 0.27 -13.81
CA ALA A 251 11.46 -0.36 -12.50
C ALA A 251 10.26 -1.29 -12.26
N ARG A 252 9.04 -0.86 -12.58
CA ARG A 252 7.82 -1.69 -12.49
C ARG A 252 7.88 -2.88 -13.44
N TRP A 253 8.37 -2.69 -14.67
CA TRP A 253 8.51 -3.79 -15.62
C TRP A 253 9.48 -4.86 -15.12
N ILE A 254 10.62 -4.46 -14.55
CA ILE A 254 11.60 -5.39 -13.97
C ILE A 254 11.04 -6.04 -12.70
N SER A 255 10.46 -5.25 -11.78
CA SER A 255 9.99 -5.75 -10.48
C SER A 255 8.82 -6.72 -10.59
N VAL A 256 7.99 -6.58 -11.62
CA VAL A 256 6.90 -7.52 -11.93
C VAL A 256 7.39 -8.63 -12.86
N GLY A 257 8.17 -8.29 -13.89
CA GLY A 257 8.59 -9.19 -14.95
C GLY A 257 9.57 -10.27 -14.48
N VAL A 258 10.57 -9.91 -13.67
CA VAL A 258 11.59 -10.85 -13.20
C VAL A 258 10.98 -11.93 -12.30
N PRO A 259 10.22 -11.59 -11.22
CA PRO A 259 9.65 -12.62 -10.36
C PRO A 259 8.63 -13.50 -11.07
N LEU A 260 7.75 -12.91 -11.90
CA LEU A 260 6.76 -13.69 -12.66
C LEU A 260 7.41 -14.63 -13.67
N THR A 261 8.48 -14.21 -14.35
CA THR A 261 9.19 -15.06 -15.31
C THR A 261 9.87 -16.23 -14.62
N LEU A 262 10.48 -15.99 -13.44
CA LEU A 262 11.07 -17.04 -12.63
C LEU A 262 10.02 -18.05 -12.15
N MET A 263 8.85 -17.57 -11.72
CA MET A 263 7.74 -18.39 -11.24
C MET A 263 6.97 -19.09 -12.36
N ARG A 264 7.11 -18.66 -13.63
CA ARG A 264 6.43 -19.25 -14.79
C ARG A 264 6.78 -20.71 -15.03
N ARG A 265 7.91 -21.17 -14.47
CA ARG A 265 8.32 -22.59 -14.47
C ARG A 265 7.47 -23.47 -13.55
N GLN A 266 6.82 -22.90 -12.54
CA GLN A 266 6.09 -23.64 -11.50
C GLN A 266 4.59 -23.32 -11.50
N LEU A 267 4.17 -22.21 -12.10
CA LEU A 267 2.79 -21.72 -12.05
C LEU A 267 2.29 -21.32 -13.44
N LYS A 268 1.02 -21.63 -13.72
CA LYS A 268 0.33 -21.18 -14.93
C LYS A 268 -0.12 -19.73 -14.76
N PHE A 269 0.28 -18.87 -15.68
CA PHE A 269 -0.13 -17.47 -15.72
C PHE A 269 -0.99 -17.19 -16.95
N THR A 270 -1.94 -16.27 -16.81
CA THR A 270 -2.75 -15.75 -17.92
C THR A 270 -1.81 -15.12 -18.96
N PRO A 271 -2.05 -15.30 -20.27
CA PRO A 271 -1.29 -14.58 -21.28
C PRO A 271 -1.33 -13.07 -21.03
N HIS A 272 -0.25 -12.36 -21.34
CA HIS A 272 -0.10 -10.92 -21.13
C HIS A 272 -0.17 -10.42 -19.66
N SER A 273 -0.16 -11.31 -18.65
CA SER A 273 -0.20 -10.90 -17.23
C SER A 273 0.85 -9.86 -16.86
N ILE A 274 2.10 -10.00 -17.34
CA ILE A 274 3.18 -9.04 -17.06
C ILE A 274 2.83 -7.65 -17.60
N LYS A 275 2.36 -7.56 -18.85
CA LYS A 275 1.96 -6.28 -19.44
C LYS A 275 0.80 -5.66 -18.66
N ILE A 276 -0.21 -6.46 -18.32
CA ILE A 276 -1.37 -5.98 -17.56
C ILE A 276 -0.96 -5.51 -16.17
N LEU A 277 -0.09 -6.23 -15.46
CA LEU A 277 0.40 -5.84 -14.12
C LEU A 277 1.34 -4.63 -14.14
N THR A 278 2.14 -4.46 -15.20
CA THR A 278 3.03 -3.31 -15.37
C THR A 278 2.25 -2.04 -15.71
N TRP A 279 1.31 -2.12 -16.65
CA TRP A 279 0.50 -0.97 -17.08
C TRP A 279 -0.68 -0.69 -16.15
N GLY A 280 -1.21 -1.73 -15.51
CA GLY A 280 -2.32 -1.64 -14.57
C GLY A 280 -1.94 -1.19 -13.15
N GLY A 281 -0.64 -1.14 -12.85
CA GLY A 281 -0.13 -0.59 -11.58
C GLY A 281 -0.09 0.94 -11.62
N LEU A 282 -1.25 1.59 -11.52
CA LEU A 282 -1.31 3.05 -11.36
C LEU A 282 -0.72 3.43 -10.00
N ARG A 283 -0.15 4.63 -9.91
CA ARG A 283 0.48 5.10 -8.67
C ARG A 283 -0.62 5.73 -7.84
N GLY A 284 -0.80 5.21 -6.63
CA GLY A 284 -1.99 5.46 -5.82
C GLY A 284 -1.93 6.76 -5.04
N GLY A 285 -3.04 7.02 -4.34
CA GLY A 285 -3.13 8.16 -3.44
C GLY A 285 -2.15 8.11 -2.26
N ILE A 286 -1.73 6.92 -1.84
CA ILE A 286 -0.79 6.75 -0.72
C ILE A 286 0.57 7.39 -1.05
N SER A 287 1.06 7.27 -2.28
CA SER A 287 2.30 7.92 -2.71
C SER A 287 2.25 9.44 -2.49
N VAL A 288 1.10 10.05 -2.77
CA VAL A 288 0.90 11.49 -2.57
C VAL A 288 0.73 11.81 -1.08
N ALA A 289 -0.03 11.02 -0.33
CA ALA A 289 -0.17 11.20 1.12
C ALA A 289 1.18 11.17 1.85
N LEU A 290 2.06 10.23 1.48
CA LEU A 290 3.41 10.14 2.02
C LEU A 290 4.27 11.34 1.61
N ALA A 291 4.19 11.79 0.36
CA ALA A 291 4.89 12.99 -0.10
C ALA A 291 4.45 14.24 0.70
N LEU A 292 3.14 14.41 0.92
CA LEU A 292 2.58 15.51 1.70
C LEU A 292 2.96 15.46 3.19
N SER A 293 3.15 14.26 3.76
CA SER A 293 3.60 14.12 5.14
C SER A 293 5.00 14.71 5.39
N LEU A 294 5.88 14.74 4.37
CA LEU A 294 7.21 15.35 4.46
C LEU A 294 7.11 16.87 4.66
N GLY A 295 6.16 17.52 3.97
CA GLY A 295 5.95 18.97 4.07
C GLY A 295 5.50 19.41 5.46
N ASN A 296 4.69 18.60 6.14
CA ASN A 296 4.19 18.90 7.49
C ASN A 296 5.25 18.68 8.60
N ASN A 297 6.16 17.71 8.45
CA ASN A 297 7.22 17.49 9.44
C ASN A 297 8.24 18.65 9.51
N ASN A 298 8.44 19.38 8.41
CA ASN A 298 9.27 20.59 8.42
C ASN A 298 8.57 21.80 9.08
N ARG A 299 7.23 21.82 9.16
CA ARG A 299 6.48 22.91 9.83
C ARG A 299 6.38 22.76 11.34
N LYS A 300 6.48 21.55 11.90
CA LYS A 300 6.57 21.33 13.36
C LYS A 300 7.95 21.68 13.96
N ARG A 301 8.92 22.05 13.12
CA ARG A 301 10.31 22.34 13.52
C ARG A 301 10.71 23.81 13.29
N LYS A 302 9.75 24.72 13.07
CA LYS A 302 9.96 26.17 13.16
C LYS A 302 9.19 26.74 14.33
#